data_AF-A0A961WGG7-F1
#
_entry.id   AF-A0A961WGG7-F1
#
_cell.length_a   1.000
_cell.length_b   1.000
_cell.length_c   1.000
_cell.angle_alpha   90.00
_cell.angle_beta   90.00
_cell.angle_gamma   90.00
#
_symmetry.space_group_name_H-M   'P 1'
#
loop_
_entity.id
_entity.type
_entity.pdbx_description
1 polymer ?
#
loop_
_entity_poly.entity_id
_entity_poly.type
_entity_poly.pdbx_seq_one_letter_code
_entity_poly.pdbx_strand_id
1 'polypeptide(L)'
;ADAEFVQFHPTALDVGLEPAPLASEALRGEGALLINSNGRRFMRDVAPEAELAPRDIVARAVFAEIEAGRRVFLDCRQAIGAHFPDAFPTVYAHCKAAGIDPVTEPIPVAPAEHYHMGGIATDTRARTSVAGLWAVGEVASTGLHGANRLASNSLLEAVVFAARAADDIAQVVGDGRGVAQAALYRVAGAKPVDHAAREDAIALIRDTMSADVGVVRTRRSLTRALLTLREIADTAGNDTQLANMALAARLVTGSALLRTESRGGHYRRDYPDPDPSKAQRSFVTLDELEALECRIASATMAQTSETWLAMDAEVACAP
;
A
#
# COMPACT_ATOMS: atom_id res chain seq x y z
N ALA A 1 -7.95 -10.25 3.24
CA ALA A 1 -8.62 -10.07 1.94
C ALA A 1 -8.06 -8.82 1.28
N ASP A 2 -8.08 -8.77 -0.06
CA ASP A 2 -7.76 -7.57 -0.85
C ASP A 2 -6.39 -6.93 -0.49
N ALA A 3 -5.46 -7.74 0.02
CA ALA A 3 -4.25 -7.23 0.66
C ALA A 3 -3.30 -6.56 -0.35
N GLU A 4 -3.43 -6.87 -1.64
CA GLU A 4 -2.69 -6.25 -2.72
C GLU A 4 -3.10 -4.80 -2.99
N PHE A 5 -4.27 -4.36 -2.54
CA PHE A 5 -4.78 -3.02 -2.78
C PHE A 5 -4.26 -2.07 -1.70
N VAL A 6 -3.20 -1.36 -2.06
CA VAL A 6 -2.57 -0.30 -1.26
C VAL A 6 -2.67 0.99 -2.07
N GLN A 7 -3.17 2.06 -1.46
CA GLN A 7 -3.26 3.36 -2.12
C GLN A 7 -2.01 4.19 -1.83
N PHE A 8 -1.48 4.81 -2.88
CA PHE A 8 -0.39 5.76 -2.79
C PHE A 8 -0.94 7.18 -2.97
N HIS A 9 -0.60 8.08 -2.05
CA HIS A 9 -0.87 9.49 -2.19
C HIS A 9 0.16 10.10 -3.16
N PRO A 10 -0.25 10.80 -4.24
CA PRO A 10 0.67 11.21 -5.31
C PRO A 10 1.59 12.38 -4.94
N THR A 11 1.21 13.17 -3.92
CA THR A 11 1.87 14.44 -3.58
C THR A 11 2.33 14.49 -2.13
N ALA A 12 3.08 13.49 -1.66
CA ALA A 12 3.82 13.61 -0.40
C ALA A 12 5.04 14.52 -0.62
N LEU A 13 5.38 15.36 0.36
CA LEU A 13 6.52 16.27 0.28
C LEU A 13 7.83 15.47 0.26
N ASP A 14 8.60 15.64 -0.81
CA ASP A 14 9.92 15.03 -0.97
C ASP A 14 10.99 15.94 -0.37
N VAL A 15 11.08 15.92 0.98
CA VAL A 15 11.91 16.83 1.79
C VAL A 15 12.76 16.10 2.85
N GLY A 16 12.91 14.78 2.73
CA GLY A 16 13.74 13.97 3.64
C GLY A 16 13.18 13.82 5.06
N LEU A 17 11.86 13.96 5.23
CA LEU A 17 11.17 13.73 6.52
C LEU A 17 10.45 12.39 6.52
N GLU A 18 10.48 11.70 7.67
CA GLU A 18 9.75 10.46 7.90
C GLU A 18 8.87 10.57 9.17
N PRO A 19 7.53 10.40 9.07
CA PRO A 19 6.77 10.25 7.84
C PRO A 19 6.73 11.54 7.01
N ALA A 20 6.66 11.39 5.68
CA ALA A 20 6.60 12.53 4.76
C ALA A 20 5.27 13.30 4.94
N PRO A 21 5.31 14.64 5.14
CA PRO A 21 4.09 15.44 5.16
C PRO A 21 3.35 15.36 3.82
N LEU A 22 2.02 15.45 3.83
CA LEU A 22 1.21 15.35 2.61
C LEU A 22 0.76 16.73 2.11
N ALA A 23 0.97 17.03 0.84
CA ALA A 23 0.30 18.14 0.17
C ALA A 23 -1.11 17.69 -0.20
N SER A 24 -2.13 18.28 0.44
CA SER A 24 -3.54 17.89 0.26
C SER A 24 -3.97 17.81 -1.20
N GLU A 25 -4.75 16.79 -1.55
CA GLU A 25 -5.40 16.66 -2.87
C GLU A 25 -6.23 17.90 -3.25
N ALA A 26 -6.77 18.63 -2.26
CA ALA A 26 -7.48 19.88 -2.49
C ALA A 26 -6.65 20.90 -3.27
N LEU A 27 -5.31 20.91 -3.14
CA LEU A 27 -4.45 21.81 -3.92
C LEU A 27 -4.57 21.56 -5.43
N ARG A 28 -4.65 20.30 -5.86
CA ARG A 28 -4.91 19.95 -7.27
C ARG A 28 -6.32 20.37 -7.68
N GLY A 29 -7.30 20.24 -6.78
CA GLY A 29 -8.67 20.73 -6.95
C GLY A 29 -8.76 22.25 -7.20
N GLU A 30 -7.91 23.02 -6.53
CA GLU A 30 -7.77 24.48 -6.72
C GLU A 30 -6.96 24.84 -7.99
N GLY A 31 -6.47 23.85 -8.74
CA GLY A 31 -5.77 24.05 -10.01
C GLY A 31 -4.25 24.02 -9.92
N ALA A 32 -3.66 23.56 -8.81
CA ALA A 32 -2.22 23.30 -8.74
C ALA A 32 -1.79 22.29 -9.80
N LEU A 33 -0.62 22.51 -10.40
CA LEU A 33 -0.14 21.75 -11.55
C LEU A 33 0.98 20.80 -11.17
N LEU A 34 1.04 19.63 -11.79
CA LEU A 34 2.18 18.73 -11.66
C LEU A 34 3.18 19.00 -12.78
N ILE A 35 4.38 19.43 -12.40
CA ILE A 35 5.48 19.73 -13.32
C ILE A 35 6.72 18.90 -12.96
N ASN A 36 7.52 18.52 -13.96
CA ASN A 36 8.79 17.86 -13.71
C ASN A 36 9.96 18.86 -13.66
N SER A 37 11.16 18.38 -13.36
CA SER A 37 12.40 19.17 -13.31
C SER A 37 12.79 19.84 -14.63
N ASN A 38 12.15 19.48 -15.75
CA ASN A 38 12.33 20.14 -17.04
C ASN A 38 11.28 21.26 -17.27
N GLY A 39 10.42 21.53 -16.27
CA GLY A 39 9.34 22.52 -16.35
C GLY A 39 8.12 22.04 -17.16
N ARG A 40 8.06 20.77 -17.57
CA ARG A 40 6.93 20.24 -18.34
C ARG A 40 5.78 19.86 -17.41
N ARG A 41 4.57 20.36 -17.71
CA ARG A 41 3.31 19.83 -17.17
C ARG A 41 2.96 18.52 -17.86
N PHE A 42 3.20 17.39 -17.21
CA PHE A 42 3.14 16.07 -17.85
C PHE A 42 1.76 15.38 -17.74
N MET A 43 0.91 15.75 -16.78
CA MET A 43 -0.36 15.05 -16.56
C MET A 43 -1.35 15.13 -17.73
N ARG A 44 -1.27 16.16 -18.58
CA ARG A 44 -2.10 16.30 -19.78
C ARG A 44 -1.87 15.19 -20.81
N ASP A 45 -0.69 14.60 -20.80
CA ASP A 45 -0.32 13.52 -21.72
C ASP A 45 -0.70 12.14 -21.16
N VAL A 46 -1.14 12.08 -19.90
CA VAL A 46 -1.47 10.83 -19.19
C VAL A 46 -2.97 10.58 -19.16
N ALA A 47 -3.77 11.59 -18.80
CA ALA A 47 -5.21 11.46 -18.65
C ALA A 47 -5.92 12.75 -19.07
N PRO A 48 -7.13 12.67 -19.66
CA PRO A 48 -7.92 13.85 -20.03
C PRO A 48 -8.20 14.80 -18.85
N GLU A 49 -8.41 14.25 -17.65
CA GLU A 49 -8.66 14.99 -16.41
C GLU A 49 -7.39 15.61 -15.81
N ALA A 50 -6.21 15.27 -16.36
CA ALA A 50 -4.90 15.71 -15.90
C ALA A 50 -4.73 15.55 -14.37
N GLU A 51 -4.44 16.63 -13.63
CA GLU A 51 -4.21 16.59 -12.17
C GLU A 51 -5.46 16.17 -11.36
N LEU A 52 -6.64 16.15 -11.98
CA LEU A 52 -7.89 15.68 -11.37
C LEU A 52 -8.19 14.21 -11.68
N ALA A 53 -7.30 13.51 -12.38
CA ALA A 53 -7.43 12.07 -12.58
C ALA A 53 -7.44 11.31 -11.23
N PRO A 54 -7.99 10.09 -11.17
CA PRO A 54 -7.92 9.22 -10.01
C PRO A 54 -6.50 9.11 -9.42
N ARG A 55 -6.42 9.05 -8.09
CA ARG A 55 -5.14 9.07 -7.34
C ARG A 55 -4.12 8.05 -7.83
N ASP A 56 -4.56 6.85 -8.19
CA ASP A 56 -3.68 5.79 -8.68
C ASP A 56 -3.05 6.14 -10.04
N ILE A 57 -3.80 6.81 -10.92
CA ILE A 57 -3.29 7.32 -12.20
C ILE A 57 -2.24 8.40 -11.96
N VAL A 58 -2.56 9.39 -11.10
CA VAL A 58 -1.64 10.49 -10.77
C VAL A 58 -0.36 9.94 -10.11
N ALA A 59 -0.49 9.02 -9.16
CA ALA A 59 0.66 8.41 -8.47
C ALA A 59 1.56 7.65 -9.45
N ARG A 60 0.99 6.88 -10.39
CA ARG A 60 1.76 6.22 -11.46
C ARG A 60 2.47 7.21 -12.38
N ALA A 61 1.83 8.32 -12.72
CA ALA A 61 2.44 9.35 -13.55
C ALA A 61 3.63 10.03 -12.85
N VAL A 62 3.47 10.41 -11.59
CA VAL A 62 4.56 10.96 -10.77
C VAL A 62 5.70 9.95 -10.64
N PHE A 63 5.38 8.68 -10.36
CA PHE A 63 6.36 7.61 -10.27
C PHE A 63 7.14 7.42 -11.58
N ALA A 64 6.47 7.45 -12.74
CA ALA A 64 7.11 7.29 -14.04
C ALA A 64 8.11 8.42 -14.36
N GLU A 65 7.83 9.64 -13.91
CA GLU A 65 8.77 10.76 -14.03
C GLU A 65 10.02 10.54 -13.16
N ILE A 66 9.85 10.06 -11.93
CA ILE A 66 10.94 9.74 -11.00
C ILE A 66 11.79 8.57 -11.51
N GLU A 67 11.17 7.48 -11.98
CA GLU A 67 11.85 6.33 -12.57
C GLU A 67 12.69 6.74 -13.80
N ALA A 68 12.23 7.74 -14.54
CA ALA A 68 12.95 8.32 -15.67
C ALA A 68 13.99 9.39 -15.27
N GLY A 69 14.36 9.47 -13.98
CA GLY A 69 15.43 10.31 -13.45
C GLY A 69 15.08 11.78 -13.26
N ARG A 70 13.79 12.13 -13.24
CA ARG A 70 13.32 13.52 -13.07
C ARG A 70 12.76 13.74 -11.68
N ARG A 71 12.87 14.97 -11.18
CA ARG A 71 12.14 15.39 -9.96
C ARG A 71 10.76 15.88 -10.35
N VAL A 72 9.78 15.69 -9.46
CA VAL A 72 8.41 16.15 -9.67
C VAL A 72 8.06 17.21 -8.62
N PHE A 73 7.30 18.21 -9.06
CA PHE A 73 6.87 19.31 -8.22
C PHE A 73 5.37 19.58 -8.38
N LEU A 74 4.73 19.96 -7.29
CA LEU A 74 3.39 20.53 -7.27
C LEU A 74 3.52 22.07 -7.30
N ASP A 75 3.15 22.66 -8.44
CA ASP A 75 3.19 24.10 -8.66
C ASP A 75 1.87 24.76 -8.26
N CYS A 76 1.90 25.47 -7.14
CA CYS A 76 0.75 26.15 -6.54
C CYS A 76 0.75 27.66 -6.78
N ARG A 77 1.79 28.19 -7.44
CA ARG A 77 2.09 29.64 -7.45
C ARG A 77 1.01 30.47 -8.15
N GLN A 78 0.44 29.95 -9.24
CA GLN A 78 -0.63 30.62 -9.97
C GLN A 78 -2.01 30.33 -9.39
N ALA A 79 -2.27 29.08 -9.04
CA ALA A 79 -3.60 28.62 -8.61
C ALA A 79 -3.96 29.12 -7.20
N ILE A 80 -2.99 29.12 -6.27
CA ILE A 80 -3.21 29.49 -4.88
C ILE A 80 -2.46 30.80 -4.54
N GLY A 81 -1.20 30.90 -4.96
CA GLY A 81 -0.39 32.12 -4.84
C GLY A 81 -0.37 32.70 -3.41
N ALA A 82 -0.60 34.01 -3.29
CA ALA A 82 -0.49 34.73 -2.02
C ALA A 82 -1.47 34.26 -0.92
N HIS A 83 -2.55 33.56 -1.28
CA HIS A 83 -3.55 33.06 -0.33
C HIS A 83 -3.15 31.72 0.32
N PHE A 84 -2.01 31.12 -0.07
CA PHE A 84 -1.58 29.82 0.43
C PHE A 84 -1.51 29.75 1.97
N PRO A 85 -0.93 30.72 2.70
CA PRO A 85 -0.84 30.67 4.15
C PRO A 85 -2.21 30.59 4.84
N ASP A 86 -3.23 31.23 4.26
CA ASP A 86 -4.57 31.30 4.84
C ASP A 86 -5.44 30.10 4.43
N ALA A 87 -5.35 29.67 3.16
CA ALA A 87 -6.17 28.59 2.62
C ALA A 87 -5.65 27.19 3.02
N PHE A 88 -4.33 27.01 3.10
CA PHE A 88 -3.68 25.73 3.39
C PHE A 88 -2.60 25.87 4.48
N PRO A 89 -2.93 26.38 5.67
CA PRO A 89 -1.95 26.75 6.71
C PRO A 89 -1.06 25.58 7.14
N THR A 90 -1.61 24.37 7.22
CA THR A 90 -0.84 23.16 7.58
C THR A 90 0.21 22.82 6.53
N VAL A 91 -0.15 22.81 5.24
CA VAL A 91 0.79 22.53 4.16
C VAL A 91 1.82 23.65 4.05
N TYR A 92 1.40 24.90 4.23
CA TYR A 92 2.30 26.06 4.26
C TYR A 92 3.37 25.90 5.34
N ALA A 93 2.96 25.58 6.58
CA ALA A 93 3.87 25.37 7.70
C ALA A 93 4.88 24.24 7.42
N HIS A 94 4.44 23.12 6.84
CA HIS A 94 5.35 22.04 6.45
C HIS A 94 6.36 22.47 5.39
N CYS A 95 5.93 23.22 4.37
CA CYS A 95 6.83 23.75 3.34
C CYS A 95 7.85 24.72 3.94
N LYS A 96 7.40 25.68 4.78
CA LYS A 96 8.28 26.65 5.43
C LYS A 96 9.29 25.99 6.36
N ALA A 97 8.87 24.96 7.11
CA ALA A 97 9.78 24.18 7.96
C ALA A 97 10.86 23.45 7.15
N ALA A 98 10.54 23.04 5.91
CA ALA A 98 11.48 22.46 4.96
C ALA A 98 12.25 23.50 4.12
N GLY A 99 12.12 24.81 4.42
CA GLY A 99 12.83 25.88 3.72
C GLY A 99 12.26 26.24 2.34
N ILE A 100 11.04 25.81 2.02
CA ILE A 100 10.36 26.06 0.74
C ILE A 100 9.28 27.11 0.93
N ASP A 101 9.22 28.13 0.08
CA ASP A 101 8.08 29.05 0.03
C ASP A 101 7.08 28.66 -1.06
N PRO A 102 5.97 27.97 -0.74
CA PRO A 102 5.03 27.43 -1.75
C PRO A 102 4.26 28.53 -2.50
N VAL A 103 4.35 29.78 -2.05
CA VAL A 103 3.80 30.96 -2.74
C VAL A 103 4.64 31.32 -3.97
N THR A 104 5.96 31.12 -3.90
CA THR A 104 6.91 31.58 -4.92
C THR A 104 7.69 30.42 -5.58
N GLU A 105 7.69 29.24 -4.97
CA GLU A 105 8.44 28.06 -5.38
C GLU A 105 7.52 26.82 -5.53
N PRO A 106 7.74 25.97 -6.56
CA PRO A 106 7.08 24.67 -6.65
C PRO A 106 7.48 23.73 -5.49
N ILE A 107 6.53 22.94 -4.99
CA ILE A 107 6.75 22.01 -3.86
C ILE A 107 7.29 20.68 -4.39
N PRO A 108 8.46 20.19 -3.99
CA PRO A 108 8.95 18.87 -4.40
C PRO A 108 8.05 17.77 -3.84
N VAL A 109 7.66 16.82 -4.68
CA VAL A 109 6.73 15.76 -4.31
C VAL A 109 7.12 14.39 -4.87
N ALA A 110 6.73 13.35 -4.13
CA ALA A 110 6.81 11.96 -4.55
C ALA A 110 5.57 11.17 -4.09
N PRO A 111 5.28 10.00 -4.69
CA PRO A 111 4.24 9.12 -4.20
C PRO A 111 4.65 8.52 -2.85
N ALA A 112 3.72 8.44 -1.91
CA ALA A 112 3.92 7.74 -0.63
C ALA A 112 2.76 6.81 -0.34
N GLU A 113 3.02 5.68 0.31
CA GLU A 113 1.97 4.82 0.87
C GLU A 113 1.08 5.64 1.81
N HIS A 114 -0.23 5.42 1.78
CA HIS A 114 -1.19 6.27 2.50
C HIS A 114 -2.39 5.54 3.09
N TYR A 115 -2.83 4.44 2.49
CA TYR A 115 -4.01 3.72 2.97
C TYR A 115 -4.01 2.27 2.50
N HIS A 116 -4.30 1.34 3.41
CA HIS A 116 -4.52 -0.06 3.09
C HIS A 116 -6.01 -0.36 2.90
N MET A 117 -6.43 -0.69 1.67
CA MET A 117 -7.83 -1.12 1.40
C MET A 117 -8.09 -2.57 1.82
N GLY A 118 -7.02 -3.36 1.87
CA GLY A 118 -7.05 -4.75 2.33
C GLY A 118 -7.16 -4.86 3.84
N GLY A 119 -6.86 -6.06 4.37
CA GLY A 119 -6.88 -6.33 5.80
C GLY A 119 -7.67 -7.58 6.16
N ILE A 120 -8.10 -7.66 7.42
CA ILE A 120 -8.85 -8.80 7.97
C ILE A 120 -10.24 -8.83 7.32
N ALA A 121 -10.60 -9.94 6.68
CA ALA A 121 -11.91 -10.07 6.06
C ALA A 121 -13.02 -10.00 7.12
N THR A 122 -14.02 -9.15 6.89
CA THR A 122 -15.18 -9.04 7.77
C THR A 122 -16.50 -9.14 7.04
N ASP A 123 -17.53 -9.61 7.75
CA ASP A 123 -18.92 -9.51 7.31
C ASP A 123 -19.49 -8.10 7.53
N THR A 124 -20.75 -7.88 7.16
CA THR A 124 -21.43 -6.57 7.28
C THR A 124 -21.62 -6.09 8.72
N ARG A 125 -21.36 -6.94 9.72
CA ARG A 125 -21.42 -6.67 11.16
C ARG A 125 -20.02 -6.60 11.79
N ALA A 126 -18.98 -6.47 10.96
CA ALA A 126 -17.57 -6.40 11.36
C ALA A 126 -16.99 -7.71 11.96
N ARG A 127 -17.71 -8.84 11.84
CA ARG A 127 -17.22 -10.13 12.35
C ARG A 127 -16.13 -10.68 11.44
N THR A 128 -15.05 -11.18 12.03
CA THR A 128 -14.05 -11.95 11.29
C THR A 128 -14.49 -13.41 11.11
N SER A 129 -13.69 -14.22 10.44
CA SER A 129 -13.90 -15.68 10.41
C SER A 129 -13.64 -16.37 11.75
N VAL A 130 -13.01 -15.68 12.71
CA VAL A 130 -12.78 -16.18 14.06
C VAL A 130 -13.94 -15.74 14.97
N ALA A 131 -14.64 -16.71 15.54
CA ALA A 131 -15.76 -16.45 16.44
C ALA A 131 -15.30 -15.64 17.65
N GLY A 132 -16.04 -14.57 17.98
CA GLY A 132 -15.70 -13.67 19.08
C GLY A 132 -14.61 -12.64 18.74
N LEU A 133 -14.19 -12.53 17.48
CA LEU A 133 -13.27 -11.51 17.01
C LEU A 133 -13.91 -10.63 15.93
N TRP A 134 -13.86 -9.32 16.15
CA TRP A 134 -14.30 -8.29 15.22
C TRP A 134 -13.09 -7.46 14.76
N ALA A 135 -13.17 -6.88 13.56
CA ALA A 135 -12.18 -5.96 13.04
C ALA A 135 -12.88 -4.74 12.43
N VAL A 136 -12.39 -3.54 12.74
CA VAL A 136 -13.03 -2.27 12.36
C VAL A 136 -11.97 -1.25 11.95
N GLY A 137 -12.31 -0.41 10.97
CA GLY A 137 -11.41 0.61 10.43
C GLY A 137 -10.40 0.01 9.46
N GLU A 138 -9.26 0.67 9.29
CA GLU A 138 -8.27 0.34 8.26
C GLU A 138 -7.64 -1.05 8.38
N VAL A 139 -7.67 -1.66 9.57
CA VAL A 139 -7.21 -3.06 9.75
C VAL A 139 -8.15 -4.08 9.10
N ALA A 140 -9.39 -3.68 8.79
CA ALA A 140 -10.43 -4.54 8.26
C ALA A 140 -10.63 -4.34 6.76
N SER A 141 -10.97 -5.42 6.07
CA SER A 141 -11.33 -5.42 4.66
C SER A 141 -12.81 -5.76 4.51
N THR A 142 -13.64 -4.73 4.58
CA THR A 142 -15.11 -4.82 4.52
C THR A 142 -15.63 -5.01 3.08
N GLY A 143 -14.79 -4.70 2.09
CA GLY A 143 -15.15 -4.63 0.67
C GLY A 143 -15.65 -3.25 0.20
N LEU A 144 -15.84 -2.28 1.10
CA LEU A 144 -16.33 -0.93 0.76
C LEU A 144 -15.43 -0.21 -0.25
N HIS A 145 -14.11 -0.28 -0.07
CA HIS A 145 -13.15 0.46 -0.89
C HIS A 145 -12.81 -0.23 -2.21
N GLY A 146 -13.15 -1.51 -2.35
CA GLY A 146 -12.73 -2.33 -3.50
C GLY A 146 -11.24 -2.16 -3.80
N ALA A 147 -10.92 -1.90 -5.06
CA ALA A 147 -9.54 -1.73 -5.53
C ALA A 147 -8.97 -0.32 -5.33
N ASN A 148 -9.78 0.68 -4.95
CA ASN A 148 -9.30 2.05 -4.78
C ASN A 148 -10.24 2.85 -3.85
N ARG A 149 -9.69 3.35 -2.75
CA ARG A 149 -10.45 4.10 -1.75
C ARG A 149 -10.76 5.53 -2.24
N LEU A 150 -12.02 5.95 -2.13
CA LEU A 150 -12.41 7.35 -2.31
C LEU A 150 -12.01 8.19 -1.08
N ALA A 151 -11.64 9.46 -1.32
CA ALA A 151 -11.32 10.40 -0.25
C ALA A 151 -12.48 10.51 0.75
N SER A 152 -12.14 10.75 2.03
CA SER A 152 -13.09 10.87 3.15
C SER A 152 -13.87 9.60 3.56
N ASN A 153 -13.83 8.51 2.78
CA ASN A 153 -14.57 7.28 3.15
C ASN A 153 -13.94 6.47 4.29
N SER A 154 -12.64 6.58 4.58
CA SER A 154 -11.98 5.75 5.60
C SER A 154 -12.48 6.01 7.02
N LEU A 155 -12.59 7.28 7.42
CA LEU A 155 -13.13 7.65 8.73
C LEU A 155 -14.61 7.29 8.85
N LEU A 156 -15.37 7.49 7.76
CA LEU A 156 -16.79 7.11 7.71
C LEU A 156 -16.97 5.59 7.89
N GLU A 157 -16.17 4.78 7.21
CA GLU A 157 -16.16 3.33 7.38
C GLU A 157 -15.89 2.94 8.83
N ALA A 158 -14.84 3.51 9.44
CA ALA A 158 -14.47 3.20 10.81
C ALA A 158 -15.64 3.48 11.79
N VAL A 159 -16.29 4.64 11.67
CA VAL A 159 -17.41 5.01 12.54
C VAL A 159 -18.63 4.09 12.33
N VAL A 160 -18.98 3.81 11.07
CA VAL A 160 -20.14 2.96 10.74
C VAL A 160 -19.91 1.52 11.21
N PHE A 161 -18.75 0.94 10.94
CA PHE A 161 -18.45 -0.43 11.34
C PHE A 161 -18.21 -0.56 12.85
N ALA A 162 -17.72 0.49 13.53
CA ALA A 162 -17.63 0.50 14.99
C ALA A 162 -19.01 0.41 15.65
N ALA A 163 -19.99 1.17 15.16
CA ALA A 163 -21.37 1.11 15.66
C ALA A 163 -21.97 -0.28 15.44
N ARG A 164 -21.80 -0.85 14.25
CA ARG A 164 -22.29 -2.21 13.95
C ARG A 164 -21.61 -3.29 14.79
N ALA A 165 -20.31 -3.19 15.02
CA ALA A 165 -19.57 -4.10 15.88
C ALA A 165 -20.09 -4.00 17.32
N ALA A 166 -20.33 -2.80 17.83
CA ALA A 166 -20.86 -2.59 19.18
C ALA A 166 -22.25 -3.21 19.36
N ASP A 167 -23.18 -2.99 18.41
CA ASP A 167 -24.51 -3.59 18.43
C ASP A 167 -24.44 -5.13 18.40
N ASP A 168 -23.55 -5.67 17.57
CA ASP A 168 -23.39 -7.12 17.42
C ASP A 168 -22.73 -7.78 18.65
N ILE A 169 -21.72 -7.14 19.23
CA ILE A 169 -21.09 -7.55 20.50
C ILE A 169 -22.14 -7.55 21.62
N ALA A 170 -22.96 -6.51 21.71
CA ALA A 170 -23.99 -6.41 22.73
C ALA A 170 -25.01 -7.56 22.65
N GLN A 171 -25.39 -7.98 21.43
CA GLN A 171 -26.26 -9.14 21.23
C GLN A 171 -25.58 -10.45 21.64
N VAL A 172 -24.33 -10.66 21.19
CA VAL A 172 -23.58 -11.91 21.47
C VAL A 172 -23.28 -12.08 22.96
N VAL A 173 -22.87 -11.00 23.64
CA VAL A 173 -22.52 -11.01 25.07
C VAL A 173 -23.77 -10.92 25.95
N GLY A 174 -24.77 -10.13 25.55
CA GLY A 174 -26.02 -9.94 26.30
C GLY A 174 -26.89 -11.18 26.38
N ASP A 175 -26.81 -12.08 25.39
CA ASP A 175 -27.56 -13.34 25.35
C ASP A 175 -27.10 -14.38 26.40
N GLY A 176 -26.07 -14.10 27.20
CA GLY A 176 -25.58 -15.01 28.25
C GLY A 176 -25.04 -16.34 27.73
N ARG A 177 -24.85 -16.48 26.41
CA ARG A 177 -24.14 -17.60 25.80
C ARG A 177 -22.70 -17.52 26.30
N GLY A 178 -22.35 -18.40 27.23
CA GLY A 178 -21.04 -18.38 27.89
C GLY A 178 -19.92 -18.21 26.87
N VAL A 179 -19.14 -17.14 27.01
CA VAL A 179 -17.90 -16.97 26.26
C VAL A 179 -17.06 -18.19 26.59
N ALA A 180 -16.68 -18.97 25.57
CA ALA A 180 -15.85 -20.14 25.77
C ALA A 180 -14.60 -19.73 26.56
N GLN A 181 -14.34 -20.36 27.71
CA GLN A 181 -13.13 -20.09 28.46
C GLN A 181 -11.94 -20.56 27.63
N ALA A 182 -11.17 -19.62 27.09
CA ALA A 182 -9.90 -19.93 26.44
C ALA A 182 -8.86 -20.22 27.52
N ALA A 183 -8.11 -21.31 27.35
CA ALA A 183 -6.93 -21.56 28.15
C ALA A 183 -5.89 -20.47 27.81
N LEU A 184 -5.60 -19.58 28.75
CA LEU A 184 -4.54 -18.60 28.60
C LEU A 184 -3.20 -19.29 28.83
N TYR A 185 -2.34 -19.29 27.82
CA TYR A 185 -0.96 -19.74 27.94
C TYR A 185 -0.03 -18.53 27.96
N ARG A 186 0.98 -18.58 28.84
CA ARG A 186 2.05 -17.58 28.81
C ARG A 186 2.96 -17.91 27.62
N VAL A 187 2.93 -17.07 26.60
CA VAL A 187 3.96 -17.09 25.57
C VAL A 187 5.27 -16.65 26.22
N ALA A 188 6.35 -17.39 25.99
CA ALA A 188 7.67 -16.97 26.46
C ALA A 188 7.95 -15.56 25.94
N GLY A 189 8.41 -14.66 26.82
CA GLY A 189 8.70 -13.28 26.43
C GLY A 189 9.69 -13.26 25.26
N ALA A 190 9.41 -12.39 24.28
CA ALA A 190 10.31 -12.14 23.17
C ALA A 190 11.72 -11.86 23.73
N LYS A 191 12.72 -12.65 23.32
CA LYS A 191 14.10 -12.24 23.50
C LYS A 191 14.34 -11.12 22.49
N PRO A 192 14.79 -9.93 22.90
CA PRO A 192 15.09 -8.87 21.96
C PRO A 192 16.10 -9.38 20.93
N VAL A 193 15.77 -9.26 19.65
CA VAL A 193 16.81 -9.19 18.61
C VAL A 193 17.69 -7.98 18.96
N ASP A 194 18.97 -8.05 18.64
CA ASP A 194 19.84 -6.88 18.78
C ASP A 194 19.20 -5.66 18.12
N HIS A 195 19.21 -4.51 18.82
CA HIS A 195 18.47 -3.35 18.37
C HIS A 195 18.95 -2.86 17.00
N ALA A 196 20.26 -2.90 16.74
CA ALA A 196 20.79 -2.51 15.44
C ALA A 196 20.31 -3.48 14.34
N ALA A 197 20.41 -4.79 14.57
CA ALA A 197 19.89 -5.79 13.64
C ALA A 197 18.38 -5.65 13.36
N ARG A 198 17.59 -5.24 14.36
CA ARG A 198 16.16 -4.96 14.17
C ARG A 198 15.95 -3.75 13.26
N GLU A 199 16.63 -2.64 13.52
CA GLU A 199 16.50 -1.43 12.70
C GLU A 199 16.93 -1.69 11.25
N ASP A 200 18.02 -2.43 11.05
CA ASP A 200 18.47 -2.85 9.72
C ASP A 200 17.41 -3.70 9.00
N ALA A 201 16.76 -4.64 9.71
CA ALA A 201 15.69 -5.46 9.14
C ALA A 201 14.44 -4.64 8.82
N ILE A 202 14.06 -3.68 9.67
CA ILE A 202 12.94 -2.76 9.42
C ILE A 202 13.21 -1.87 8.19
N ALA A 203 14.43 -1.33 8.08
CA ALA A 203 14.86 -0.56 6.92
C ALA A 203 14.80 -1.43 5.65
N LEU A 204 15.30 -2.67 5.71
CA LEU A 204 15.23 -3.59 4.58
C LEU A 204 13.78 -3.94 4.17
N ILE A 205 12.85 -4.11 5.12
CA ILE A 205 11.42 -4.27 4.80
C ILE A 205 10.90 -3.03 4.06
N ARG A 206 11.17 -1.83 4.57
CA ARG A 206 10.71 -0.56 3.97
C ARG A 206 11.26 -0.35 2.56
N ASP A 207 12.55 -0.59 2.37
CA ASP A 207 13.23 -0.48 1.08
C ASP A 207 12.69 -1.49 0.08
N THR A 208 12.52 -2.76 0.52
CA THR A 208 11.94 -3.82 -0.30
C THR A 208 10.51 -3.48 -0.72
N MET A 209 9.67 -3.07 0.23
CA MET A 209 8.27 -2.72 -0.06
C MET A 209 8.17 -1.52 -1.02
N SER A 210 9.01 -0.50 -0.83
CA SER A 210 9.03 0.71 -1.68
C SER A 210 9.51 0.40 -3.10
N ALA A 211 10.57 -0.39 -3.23
CA ALA A 211 11.19 -0.69 -4.52
C ALA A 211 10.41 -1.74 -5.33
N ASP A 212 9.87 -2.77 -4.67
CA ASP A 212 9.36 -3.96 -5.37
C ASP A 212 7.85 -4.17 -5.28
N VAL A 213 7.21 -3.58 -4.27
CA VAL A 213 5.78 -3.74 -3.96
C VAL A 213 5.06 -2.37 -3.99
N GLY A 214 5.75 -1.35 -4.50
CA GLY A 214 5.28 0.03 -4.58
C GLY A 214 4.21 0.28 -5.65
N VAL A 215 4.28 1.46 -6.26
CA VAL A 215 3.31 1.97 -7.24
C VAL A 215 3.23 1.11 -8.51
N VAL A 216 4.38 0.59 -8.97
CA VAL A 216 4.47 -0.28 -10.16
C VAL A 216 5.12 -1.59 -9.77
N ARG A 217 4.49 -2.71 -10.15
CA ARG A 217 4.91 -4.05 -9.77
C ARG A 217 5.13 -4.91 -10.99
N THR A 218 5.95 -5.95 -10.84
CA THR A 218 6.15 -7.01 -11.84
C THR A 218 6.21 -8.35 -11.13
N ARG A 219 6.01 -9.47 -11.84
CA ARG A 219 6.29 -10.81 -11.30
C ARG A 219 7.68 -10.87 -10.67
N ARG A 220 8.70 -10.34 -11.37
CA ARG A 220 10.09 -10.38 -10.91
C ARG A 220 10.29 -9.60 -9.60
N SER A 221 9.77 -8.37 -9.51
CA SER A 221 9.90 -7.54 -8.31
C SER A 221 9.19 -8.19 -7.11
N LEU A 222 7.96 -8.66 -7.31
CA LEU A 222 7.16 -9.29 -6.27
C LEU A 222 7.77 -10.62 -5.78
N THR A 223 8.30 -11.45 -6.69
CA THR A 223 9.01 -12.68 -6.32
C THR A 223 10.24 -12.37 -5.48
N ARG A 224 11.05 -11.38 -5.87
CA ARG A 224 12.23 -10.95 -5.11
C ARG A 224 11.83 -10.48 -3.71
N ALA A 225 10.86 -9.58 -3.62
CA ALA A 225 10.38 -9.07 -2.35
C ALA A 225 9.89 -10.18 -1.43
N LEU A 226 9.11 -11.13 -1.97
CA LEU A 226 8.55 -12.21 -1.16
C LEU A 226 9.64 -13.10 -0.55
N LEU A 227 10.70 -13.40 -1.30
CA LEU A 227 11.85 -14.15 -0.79
C LEU A 227 12.60 -13.38 0.31
N THR A 228 12.89 -12.10 0.09
CA THR A 228 13.57 -11.25 1.10
C THR A 228 12.73 -11.12 2.38
N LEU A 229 11.44 -10.86 2.26
CA LEU A 229 10.55 -10.72 3.42
C LEU A 229 10.36 -12.04 4.17
N ARG A 230 10.39 -13.18 3.46
CA ARG A 230 10.38 -14.51 4.08
C ARG A 230 11.63 -14.76 4.90
N GLU A 231 12.81 -14.44 4.37
CA GLU A 231 14.08 -14.55 5.10
C GLU A 231 14.09 -13.70 6.38
N ILE A 232 13.57 -12.47 6.31
CA ILE A 232 13.43 -11.61 7.50
C ILE A 232 12.47 -12.24 8.52
N ALA A 233 11.36 -12.83 8.09
CA ALA A 233 10.43 -13.51 8.99
C ALA A 233 11.06 -14.73 9.66
N ASP A 234 11.81 -15.55 8.91
CA ASP A 234 12.47 -16.75 9.43
C ASP A 234 13.61 -16.41 10.40
N THR A 235 14.27 -15.26 10.21
CA THR A 235 15.37 -14.78 11.06
C THR A 235 14.93 -13.88 12.22
N ALA A 236 13.67 -13.44 12.27
CA ALA A 236 13.12 -12.62 13.36
C ALA A 236 13.15 -13.32 14.74
N GLY A 237 13.28 -14.66 14.77
CA GLY A 237 13.35 -15.43 16.01
C GLY A 237 12.10 -15.23 16.87
N ASN A 238 12.27 -14.74 18.10
CA ASN A 238 11.17 -14.46 19.02
C ASN A 238 10.70 -12.99 18.98
N ASP A 239 11.19 -12.17 18.04
CA ASP A 239 10.75 -10.79 17.88
C ASP A 239 9.40 -10.71 17.19
N THR A 240 8.34 -10.63 17.98
CA THR A 240 6.98 -10.56 17.48
C THR A 240 6.69 -9.30 16.67
N GLN A 241 7.38 -8.19 16.93
CA GLN A 241 7.14 -6.94 16.20
C GLN A 241 7.70 -7.07 14.78
N LEU A 242 8.94 -7.51 14.65
CA LEU A 242 9.56 -7.74 13.35
C LEU A 242 8.83 -8.84 12.57
N ALA A 243 8.45 -9.94 13.24
CA ALA A 243 7.67 -11.00 12.63
C ALA A 243 6.31 -10.51 12.09
N ASN A 244 5.60 -9.66 12.84
CA ASN A 244 4.33 -9.09 12.39
C ASN A 244 4.50 -8.15 11.19
N MET A 245 5.54 -7.31 11.17
CA MET A 245 5.85 -6.44 10.03
C MET A 245 6.17 -7.26 8.78
N ALA A 246 7.02 -8.27 8.91
CA ALA A 246 7.37 -9.16 7.81
C ALA A 246 6.15 -9.95 7.31
N LEU A 247 5.31 -10.46 8.21
CA LEU A 247 4.07 -11.16 7.84
C LEU A 247 3.10 -10.26 7.08
N ALA A 248 2.86 -9.04 7.54
CA ALA A 248 2.00 -8.09 6.85
C ALA A 248 2.52 -7.78 5.43
N ALA A 249 3.83 -7.51 5.32
CA ALA A 249 4.49 -7.28 4.04
C ALA A 249 4.39 -8.49 3.09
N ARG A 250 4.58 -9.72 3.61
CA ARG A 250 4.42 -10.97 2.84
C ARG A 250 2.99 -11.17 2.36
N LEU A 251 1.97 -10.89 3.19
CA LEU A 251 0.57 -10.99 2.79
C LEU A 251 0.21 -10.02 1.65
N VAL A 252 0.68 -8.77 1.72
CA VAL A 252 0.51 -7.78 0.63
C VAL A 252 1.21 -8.27 -0.64
N THR A 253 2.47 -8.70 -0.52
CA THR A 253 3.31 -9.12 -1.65
C THR A 253 2.77 -10.39 -2.32
N GLY A 254 2.43 -11.41 -1.54
CA GLY A 254 1.87 -12.67 -2.03
C GLY A 254 0.52 -12.46 -2.72
N SER A 255 -0.37 -11.64 -2.14
CA SER A 255 -1.65 -11.30 -2.77
C SER A 255 -1.42 -10.56 -4.10
N ALA A 256 -0.47 -9.62 -4.14
CA ALA A 256 -0.12 -8.90 -5.35
C ALA A 256 0.50 -9.81 -6.42
N LEU A 257 1.23 -10.85 -6.03
CA LEU A 257 1.84 -11.80 -6.95
C LEU A 257 0.77 -12.70 -7.60
N LEU A 258 -0.19 -13.16 -6.80
CA LEU A 258 -1.32 -14.00 -7.25
C LEU A 258 -2.27 -13.26 -8.20
N ARG A 259 -2.42 -11.94 -8.03
CA ARG A 259 -3.24 -11.12 -8.93
C ARG A 259 -2.45 -10.76 -10.20
N THR A 260 -2.85 -11.34 -11.33
CA THR A 260 -2.24 -11.14 -12.65
C THR A 260 -3.13 -10.27 -13.55
N GLU A 261 -3.46 -9.07 -13.08
CA GLU A 261 -4.14 -7.99 -13.81
C GLU A 261 -3.73 -6.64 -13.20
N SER A 262 -4.20 -5.53 -13.76
CA SER A 262 -4.07 -4.20 -13.13
C SER A 262 -5.44 -3.58 -12.85
N ARG A 263 -5.64 -3.12 -11.62
CA ARG A 263 -6.90 -2.54 -11.14
C ARG A 263 -6.67 -1.64 -9.94
N GLY A 264 -7.09 -0.37 -10.02
CA GLY A 264 -7.02 0.57 -8.91
C GLY A 264 -5.60 0.72 -8.34
N GLY A 265 -5.45 0.57 -7.02
CA GLY A 265 -4.17 0.62 -6.30
C GLY A 265 -3.23 -0.57 -6.55
N HIS A 266 -3.63 -1.53 -7.38
CA HIS A 266 -2.78 -2.63 -7.82
C HIS A 266 -2.44 -2.47 -9.30
N TYR A 267 -1.17 -2.20 -9.63
CA TYR A 267 -0.71 -2.09 -11.01
C TYR A 267 0.48 -3.01 -11.28
N ARG A 268 0.30 -3.90 -12.25
CA ARG A 268 1.29 -4.86 -12.75
C ARG A 268 1.70 -4.45 -14.15
N ARG A 269 2.96 -4.03 -14.33
CA ARG A 269 3.48 -3.65 -15.66
C ARG A 269 3.46 -4.83 -16.64
N ASP A 270 3.61 -6.05 -16.12
CA ASP A 270 3.53 -7.31 -16.87
C ASP A 270 2.08 -7.80 -17.11
N TYR A 271 1.08 -7.13 -16.52
CA TYR A 271 -0.36 -7.37 -16.75
C TYR A 271 -1.11 -6.01 -16.69
N PRO A 272 -0.91 -5.12 -17.69
CA PRO A 272 -1.30 -3.71 -17.58
C PRO A 272 -2.81 -3.48 -17.63
N ASP A 273 -3.57 -4.43 -18.15
CA ASP A 273 -5.01 -4.31 -18.35
C ASP A 273 -5.80 -4.98 -17.21
N PRO A 274 -7.01 -4.47 -16.90
CA PRO A 274 -7.94 -5.15 -16.02
C PRO A 274 -8.50 -6.41 -16.69
N ASP A 275 -8.60 -7.50 -15.93
CA ASP A 275 -9.21 -8.77 -16.33
C ASP A 275 -10.60 -8.89 -15.70
N PRO A 276 -11.69 -8.90 -16.49
CA PRO A 276 -13.05 -9.06 -15.97
C PRO A 276 -13.25 -10.33 -15.13
N SER A 277 -12.54 -11.43 -15.42
CA SER A 277 -12.64 -12.67 -14.65
C SER A 277 -12.07 -12.55 -13.23
N LYS A 278 -11.23 -11.53 -13.00
CA LYS A 278 -10.61 -11.22 -11.71
C LYS A 278 -11.30 -10.06 -10.99
N ALA A 279 -12.40 -9.51 -11.52
CA ALA A 279 -13.17 -8.42 -10.90
C ALA A 279 -13.97 -8.87 -9.66
N GLN A 280 -13.28 -9.53 -8.72
CA GLN A 280 -13.77 -10.07 -7.47
C GLN A 280 -12.74 -9.84 -6.37
N ARG A 281 -13.18 -10.01 -5.12
CA ARG A 281 -12.33 -9.87 -3.93
C ARG A 281 -11.29 -10.99 -3.84
N SER A 282 -10.13 -10.65 -3.31
CA SER A 282 -9.02 -11.58 -3.07
C SER A 282 -9.05 -12.08 -1.63
N PHE A 283 -8.81 -13.36 -1.41
CA PHE A 283 -8.67 -13.94 -0.08
C PHE A 283 -7.39 -14.77 -0.05
N VAL A 284 -6.57 -14.56 0.97
CA VAL A 284 -5.32 -15.27 1.19
C VAL A 284 -5.21 -15.59 2.67
N THR A 285 -4.97 -16.86 2.95
CA THR A 285 -4.62 -17.38 4.28
C THR A 285 -3.10 -17.51 4.43
N LEU A 286 -2.62 -17.71 5.66
CA LEU A 286 -1.20 -17.95 5.90
C LEU A 286 -0.73 -19.23 5.20
N ASP A 287 -1.50 -20.32 5.27
CA ASP A 287 -1.17 -21.59 4.62
C ASP A 287 -1.01 -21.45 3.10
N GLU A 288 -1.90 -20.68 2.45
CA GLU A 288 -1.81 -20.42 1.00
C GLU A 288 -0.59 -19.56 0.63
N LEU A 289 -0.24 -18.59 1.47
CA LEU A 289 0.95 -17.76 1.32
C LEU A 289 2.22 -18.62 1.45
N GLU A 290 2.30 -19.47 2.46
CA GLU A 290 3.44 -20.37 2.66
C GLU A 290 3.58 -21.38 1.52
N ALA A 291 2.47 -21.94 1.03
CA ALA A 291 2.48 -22.81 -0.14
C ALA A 291 2.95 -22.09 -1.42
N LEU A 292 2.61 -20.81 -1.59
CA LEU A 292 3.13 -19.98 -2.69
C LEU A 292 4.64 -19.78 -2.58
N GLU A 293 5.14 -19.44 -1.40
CA GLU A 293 6.57 -19.24 -1.13
C GLU A 293 7.39 -20.52 -1.41
N CYS A 294 6.90 -21.68 -0.96
CA CYS A 294 7.56 -22.97 -1.22
C CYS A 294 7.68 -23.27 -2.72
N ARG A 295 6.63 -22.99 -3.50
CA ARG A 295 6.65 -23.18 -4.97
C ARG A 295 7.68 -22.26 -5.64
N ILE A 296 7.75 -21.00 -5.20
CA ILE A 296 8.70 -20.02 -5.73
C ILE A 296 10.12 -20.44 -5.42
N ALA A 297 10.42 -20.77 -4.16
CA ALA A 297 11.76 -21.20 -3.74
C ALA A 297 12.23 -22.42 -4.57
N SER A 298 11.35 -23.40 -4.78
CA SER A 298 11.64 -24.58 -5.59
C SER A 298 11.91 -24.25 -7.05
N ALA A 299 11.13 -23.34 -7.65
CA ALA A 299 11.34 -22.89 -9.02
C ALA A 299 12.65 -22.13 -9.20
N THR A 300 13.03 -21.27 -8.24
CA THR A 300 14.30 -20.54 -8.26
C THR A 300 15.50 -21.48 -8.15
N MET A 301 15.43 -22.51 -7.28
CA MET A 301 16.49 -23.51 -7.17
C MET A 301 16.67 -24.32 -8.46
N ALA A 302 15.57 -24.70 -9.13
CA ALA A 302 15.64 -25.39 -10.43
C ALA A 302 16.24 -24.52 -11.54
N GLN A 303 15.94 -23.22 -11.54
CA GLN A 303 16.52 -22.26 -12.49
C GLN A 303 18.01 -21.99 -12.24
N THR A 304 18.50 -22.10 -11.00
CA THR A 304 19.95 -21.97 -10.72
C THR A 304 20.78 -23.18 -11.20
N SER A 305 20.13 -24.32 -11.50
CA SER A 305 20.79 -25.49 -12.10
C SER A 305 20.82 -25.50 -13.63
N GLU A 306 20.01 -24.67 -14.30
CA GLU A 306 20.00 -24.54 -15.76
C GLU A 306 20.29 -23.08 -16.17
N THR A 307 21.48 -22.86 -16.73
CA THR A 307 21.96 -21.57 -17.23
C THR A 307 20.95 -20.83 -18.10
N TRP A 308 20.67 -19.59 -17.72
CA TRP A 308 19.80 -18.61 -18.39
C TRP A 308 20.01 -18.50 -19.90
N LEU A 309 18.98 -18.88 -20.68
CA LEU A 309 18.63 -18.32 -21.99
C LEU A 309 17.14 -18.64 -22.27
N ALA A 310 16.34 -17.57 -22.44
CA ALA A 310 14.93 -17.52 -22.86
C ALA A 310 13.82 -17.77 -21.81
N MET A 311 13.34 -16.66 -21.21
CA MET A 311 11.97 -16.57 -20.65
C MET A 311 11.34 -15.18 -20.91
N ASP A 312 11.49 -14.67 -22.15
CA ASP A 312 10.75 -13.49 -22.64
C ASP A 312 9.85 -13.81 -23.85
N ALA A 313 9.60 -15.08 -24.15
CA ALA A 313 8.64 -15.46 -25.20
C ALA A 313 8.05 -16.84 -24.94
N GLU A 314 6.91 -16.91 -24.25
CA GLU A 314 5.90 -17.97 -24.45
C GLU A 314 4.63 -17.69 -23.62
N VAL A 315 3.83 -16.70 -24.05
CA VAL A 315 2.36 -16.81 -24.03
C VAL A 315 1.82 -16.05 -25.25
N ALA A 316 1.98 -16.64 -26.42
CA ALA A 316 1.17 -16.31 -27.59
C ALA A 316 1.11 -17.57 -28.48
N CYS A 317 -0.11 -18.05 -28.73
CA CYS A 317 -0.46 -19.25 -29.51
C CYS A 317 -0.20 -20.57 -28.77
N ALA A 318 -1.12 -21.52 -28.62
CA ALA A 318 -2.35 -21.85 -29.37
C ALA A 318 -3.16 -22.92 -28.60
N PRO A 319 -4.24 -23.47 -29.17
CA PRO A 319 -5.44 -22.85 -29.72
C PRO A 319 -6.64 -22.85 -28.74
#